data_AF-A0A6B1IC68-F1
#
_entry.id   AF-A0A6B1IC68-F1
#
_cell.length_a   1.000
_cell.length_b   1.000
_cell.length_c   1.000
_cell.angle_alpha   90.00
_cell.angle_beta   90.00
_cell.angle_gamma   90.00
#
_symmetry.space_group_name_H-M   'P 1'
#
loop_
_entity.id
_entity.type
_entity.pdbx_description
1 polymer ?
#
loop_
_entity_poly.entity_id
_entity_poly.type
_entity_poly.pdbx_seq_one_letter_code
_entity_poly.pdbx_strand_id
1 'polypeptide(L)'
;MDLSGQKTDYQGGMVIGDHGGPNGQVFYADTEPEPRQGPVQGSEGTENLAWFHTLAHGLFPYHLNLVADGAEATAVYVTDYSRVDWEIPEDTERKKMPAPTAPDTFADATGLTYVIESDVMGGMGPDLMPFSEPSEAESFADNYGGRTIGYDDIDRSLVDGIQMTGMN
;
A
#
# COMPACT_ATOMS: atom_id res chain seq x y z
N MET A 1 9.97 -7.25 -4.97
CA MET A 1 9.69 -8.42 -5.84
C MET A 1 8.60 -8.08 -6.84
N ASP A 2 8.46 -8.87 -7.91
CA ASP A 2 7.33 -8.76 -8.85
C ASP A 2 6.06 -9.32 -8.19
N LEU A 3 5.00 -8.51 -8.14
CA LEU A 3 3.71 -8.86 -7.55
C LEU A 3 2.66 -9.28 -8.60
N SER A 4 3.04 -9.41 -9.87
CA SER A 4 2.14 -9.73 -10.97
C SER A 4 1.57 -11.16 -10.89
N GLY A 5 0.56 -11.42 -11.72
CA GLY A 5 -0.08 -12.74 -11.83
C GLY A 5 -1.15 -12.96 -10.77
N GLN A 6 -1.15 -14.14 -10.15
CA GLN A 6 -2.20 -14.60 -9.23
C GLN A 6 -1.74 -14.65 -7.77
N LYS A 7 -0.78 -13.77 -7.41
CA LYS A 7 -0.28 -13.65 -6.04
C LYS A 7 -1.36 -13.08 -5.15
N THR A 8 -1.69 -13.82 -4.10
CA THR A 8 -2.63 -13.43 -3.05
C THR A 8 -1.90 -12.72 -1.91
N ASP A 9 -2.56 -11.76 -1.29
CA ASP A 9 -1.97 -10.94 -0.23
C ASP A 9 -1.99 -11.59 1.16
N TYR A 10 -1.14 -11.10 2.07
CA TYR A 10 -0.98 -11.67 3.41
C TYR A 10 -2.13 -11.34 4.38
N GLN A 11 -2.92 -10.30 4.09
CA GLN A 11 -3.97 -9.85 4.99
C GLN A 11 -5.34 -10.45 4.67
N GLY A 12 -5.78 -10.37 3.41
CA GLY A 12 -7.12 -10.73 2.99
C GLY A 12 -7.19 -11.96 2.08
N GLY A 13 -6.07 -12.44 1.56
CA GLY A 13 -6.00 -13.49 0.55
C GLY A 13 -6.46 -13.05 -0.84
N MET A 14 -6.51 -11.74 -1.11
CA MET A 14 -6.96 -11.20 -2.41
C MET A 14 -5.82 -11.10 -3.42
N VAL A 15 -6.12 -11.29 -4.71
CA VAL A 15 -5.11 -11.20 -5.78
C VAL A 15 -4.63 -9.74 -5.89
N ILE A 16 -3.33 -9.50 -5.95
CA ILE A 16 -2.81 -8.13 -5.85
C ILE A 16 -3.20 -7.27 -7.06
N GLY A 17 -2.98 -7.77 -8.27
CA GLY A 17 -3.20 -7.00 -9.50
C GLY A 17 -4.67 -6.69 -9.84
N ASP A 18 -5.61 -7.43 -9.26
CA ASP A 18 -7.03 -7.38 -9.68
C ASP A 18 -7.82 -6.28 -8.96
N HIS A 19 -7.23 -5.66 -7.93
CA HIS A 19 -7.98 -4.82 -7.00
C HIS A 19 -7.63 -3.35 -7.08
N GLY A 20 -6.70 -2.86 -7.91
CA GLY A 20 -6.33 -1.44 -8.00
C GLY A 20 -5.75 -0.84 -6.71
N GLY A 21 -5.26 0.39 -6.78
CA GLY A 21 -4.62 1.07 -5.64
C GLY A 21 -3.15 0.70 -5.40
N PRO A 22 -2.53 1.32 -4.39
CA PRO A 22 -1.13 1.12 -4.10
C PRO A 22 -0.89 -0.24 -3.43
N ASN A 23 0.17 -0.91 -3.86
CA ASN A 23 0.60 -2.20 -3.33
C ASN A 23 1.80 -2.02 -2.40
N GLY A 24 2.07 -3.03 -1.58
CA GLY A 24 3.15 -2.95 -0.60
C GLY A 24 3.84 -4.27 -0.32
N GLN A 25 5.10 -4.19 0.12
CA GLN A 25 5.96 -5.31 0.49
C GLN A 25 6.76 -4.95 1.73
N VAL A 26 6.89 -5.87 2.69
CA VAL A 26 7.67 -5.68 3.91
C VAL A 26 8.65 -6.83 4.07
N PHE A 27 9.93 -6.50 4.19
CA PHE A 27 11.01 -7.42 4.49
C PHE A 27 11.31 -7.35 5.97
N TYR A 28 11.29 -8.49 6.65
CA TYR A 28 11.63 -8.60 8.06
C TYR A 28 13.03 -9.19 8.25
N ALA A 29 13.70 -8.88 9.35
CA ALA A 29 15.04 -9.39 9.66
C ALA A 29 15.00 -10.90 9.93
N ASP A 30 14.29 -11.28 11.01
CA ASP A 30 14.25 -12.66 11.52
C ASP A 30 12.81 -13.17 11.73
N THR A 31 11.80 -12.38 11.38
CA THR A 31 10.39 -12.76 11.50
C THR A 31 9.91 -13.40 10.21
N GLU A 32 9.31 -14.59 10.29
CA GLU A 32 8.58 -15.20 9.18
C GLU A 32 7.10 -14.77 9.30
N PRO A 33 6.62 -13.82 8.48
CA PRO A 33 5.22 -13.42 8.49
C PRO A 33 4.32 -14.55 8.01
N GLU A 34 3.18 -14.73 8.66
CA GLU A 34 2.16 -15.72 8.29
C GLU A 34 0.95 -15.05 7.62
N PRO A 35 0.39 -15.63 6.54
CA PRO A 35 -0.83 -15.11 5.95
C PRO A 35 -2.04 -15.33 6.84
N ARG A 36 -2.91 -14.33 6.91
CA ARG A 36 -4.15 -14.42 7.70
C ARG A 36 -5.26 -15.18 6.97
N GLN A 37 -5.18 -15.28 5.65
CA GLN A 37 -6.21 -15.91 4.81
C GLN A 37 -5.57 -16.64 3.63
N GLY A 38 -5.97 -17.90 3.44
CA GLY A 38 -5.58 -18.71 2.29
C GLY A 38 -4.07 -19.02 2.22
N PRO A 39 -3.67 -19.88 1.27
CA PRO A 39 -2.26 -20.10 0.98
C PRO A 39 -1.70 -18.89 0.21
N VAL A 40 -0.49 -18.49 0.57
CA VAL A 40 0.28 -17.52 -0.21
C VAL A 40 1.23 -18.26 -1.16
N GLN A 41 1.27 -17.79 -2.41
CA GLN A 41 2.18 -18.31 -3.44
C GLN A 41 3.55 -17.62 -3.33
N GLY A 42 4.35 -18.07 -2.36
CA GLY A 42 5.76 -17.71 -2.21
C GLY A 42 6.69 -18.58 -3.05
N SER A 43 7.88 -18.05 -3.35
CA SER A 43 9.00 -18.83 -3.90
C SER A 43 10.03 -19.06 -2.79
N GLU A 44 10.96 -19.98 -2.99
CA GLU A 44 12.11 -20.13 -2.09
C GLU A 44 12.85 -18.77 -1.95
N GLY A 45 13.26 -18.40 -0.73
CA GLY A 45 13.89 -17.11 -0.43
C GLY A 45 12.91 -15.97 -0.15
N THR A 46 11.65 -16.28 0.18
CA THR A 46 10.60 -15.28 0.48
C THR A 46 10.02 -15.43 1.89
N GLU A 47 10.70 -16.18 2.74
CA GLU A 47 10.24 -16.61 4.07
C GLU A 47 10.00 -15.42 5.01
N ASN A 48 10.83 -14.37 4.92
CA ASN A 48 10.74 -13.16 5.74
C ASN A 48 10.04 -11.99 5.04
N LEU A 49 9.31 -12.26 3.96
CA LEU A 49 8.63 -11.23 3.15
C LEU A 49 7.12 -11.35 3.28
N ALA A 50 6.43 -10.23 3.48
CA ALA A 50 4.98 -10.11 3.33
C ALA A 50 4.62 -9.12 2.23
N TRP A 51 3.52 -9.34 1.52
CA TRP A 51 3.02 -8.42 0.49
C TRP A 51 1.51 -8.22 0.53
N PHE A 52 1.10 -7.06 0.03
CA PHE A 52 -0.21 -6.47 0.27
C PHE A 52 -0.74 -5.79 -0.99
N HIS A 53 -2.04 -5.94 -1.23
CA HIS A 53 -2.75 -5.27 -2.33
C HIS A 53 -3.32 -3.89 -1.95
N THR A 54 -3.17 -3.49 -0.68
CA THR A 54 -3.55 -2.18 -0.14
C THR A 54 -2.58 -1.76 0.96
N LEU A 55 -2.46 -0.45 1.18
CA LEU A 55 -1.64 0.05 2.28
C LEU A 55 -2.46 0.20 3.57
N ALA A 56 -3.59 0.90 3.51
CA ALA A 56 -4.43 1.19 4.67
C ALA A 56 -5.11 -0.06 5.26
N HIS A 57 -5.52 -1.01 4.42
CA HIS A 57 -6.26 -2.21 4.87
C HIS A 57 -5.39 -3.45 4.99
N GLY A 58 -4.22 -3.46 4.31
CA GLY A 58 -3.28 -4.57 4.25
C GLY A 58 -1.96 -4.27 4.98
N LEU A 59 -1.05 -3.55 4.30
CA LEU A 59 0.34 -3.41 4.74
C LEU A 59 0.47 -2.82 6.13
N PHE A 60 -0.03 -1.61 6.37
CA PHE A 60 0.20 -0.92 7.63
C PHE A 60 -0.45 -1.62 8.83
N PRO A 61 -1.72 -2.05 8.81
CA PRO A 61 -2.28 -2.74 9.96
C PRO A 61 -1.58 -4.08 10.23
N TYR A 62 -1.13 -4.81 9.21
CA TYR A 62 -0.36 -6.04 9.40
C TYR A 62 1.02 -5.75 10.00
N HIS A 63 1.76 -4.82 9.37
CA HIS A 63 3.11 -4.44 9.76
C HIS A 63 3.19 -3.87 11.17
N LEU A 64 2.29 -2.93 11.52
CA LEU A 64 2.25 -2.33 12.85
C LEU A 64 1.99 -3.36 13.96
N ASN A 65 1.20 -4.40 13.68
CA ASN A 65 0.98 -5.49 14.64
C ASN A 65 2.27 -6.30 14.84
N LEU A 66 2.96 -6.68 13.77
CA LEU A 66 4.22 -7.43 13.90
C LEU A 66 5.31 -6.62 14.61
N VAL A 67 5.44 -5.32 14.33
CA VAL A 67 6.38 -4.44 15.02
C VAL A 67 6.01 -4.32 16.51
N ALA A 68 4.72 -4.21 16.84
CA ALA A 68 4.28 -4.21 18.23
C ALA A 68 4.61 -5.52 18.97
N ASP A 69 4.67 -6.64 18.23
CA ASP A 69 5.08 -7.96 18.73
C ASP A 69 6.61 -8.19 18.69
N GLY A 70 7.39 -7.18 18.28
CA GLY A 70 8.85 -7.18 18.32
C GLY A 70 9.56 -7.53 17.01
N ALA A 71 8.83 -7.65 15.90
CA ALA A 71 9.43 -7.83 14.59
C ALA A 71 10.20 -6.57 14.14
N GLU A 72 11.35 -6.76 13.52
CA GLU A 72 12.13 -5.70 12.88
C GLU A 72 11.95 -5.78 11.36
N ALA A 73 11.47 -4.70 10.74
CA ALA A 73 11.49 -4.58 9.28
C ALA A 73 12.84 -4.03 8.81
N THR A 74 13.44 -4.69 7.83
CA THR A 74 14.69 -4.28 7.19
C THR A 74 14.45 -3.40 5.98
N ALA A 75 13.27 -3.52 5.36
CA ALA A 75 12.82 -2.63 4.29
C ALA A 75 11.30 -2.68 4.15
N VAL A 76 10.71 -1.54 3.80
CA VAL A 76 9.30 -1.41 3.42
C VAL A 76 9.25 -0.78 2.04
N TYR A 77 8.64 -1.45 1.08
CA TYR A 77 8.48 -0.95 -0.28
C TYR A 77 7.02 -0.79 -0.61
N VAL A 78 6.63 0.34 -1.18
CA VAL A 78 5.28 0.59 -1.65
C VAL A 78 5.29 1.13 -3.07
N THR A 79 4.16 1.01 -3.77
CA THR A 79 3.94 1.70 -5.05
C THR A 79 4.32 3.17 -4.93
N ASP A 80 5.09 3.66 -5.90
CA ASP A 80 5.45 5.07 -6.05
C ASP A 80 4.77 5.62 -7.30
N TYR A 81 3.73 6.44 -7.09
CA TYR A 81 2.97 7.00 -8.20
C TYR A 81 3.72 8.09 -8.99
N SER A 82 4.92 8.48 -8.55
CA SER A 82 5.85 9.29 -9.36
C SER A 82 6.60 8.47 -10.41
N ARG A 83 6.54 7.13 -10.34
CA ARG A 83 7.19 6.21 -11.30
C ARG A 83 6.22 5.53 -12.24
N VAL A 84 4.94 5.85 -12.11
CA VAL A 84 3.85 5.18 -12.81
C VAL A 84 3.17 6.22 -13.67
N ASP A 85 3.10 5.96 -14.97
CA ASP A 85 2.18 6.71 -15.81
C ASP A 85 0.76 6.22 -15.50
N TRP A 86 -0.06 7.10 -14.94
CA TRP A 86 -1.44 6.77 -14.57
C TRP A 86 -2.40 7.81 -15.10
N GLU A 87 -3.62 7.35 -15.38
CA GLU A 87 -4.77 8.19 -15.66
C GLU A 87 -5.94 7.67 -14.81
N ILE A 88 -6.73 8.59 -14.28
CA ILE A 88 -7.96 8.24 -13.54
C ILE A 88 -9.12 8.37 -14.52
N PRO A 89 -9.81 7.27 -14.87
CA PRO A 89 -10.91 7.35 -15.83
C PRO A 89 -12.06 8.19 -15.26
N GLU A 90 -12.49 9.21 -16.02
CA GLU A 90 -13.54 10.16 -15.62
C GLU A 90 -14.92 9.48 -15.44
N ASP A 91 -15.12 8.32 -16.07
CA ASP A 91 -16.43 7.65 -16.21
C ASP A 91 -16.74 6.63 -15.10
N THR A 92 -15.91 6.57 -14.05
CA THR A 92 -16.11 5.60 -12.96
C THR A 92 -16.82 6.20 -11.76
N GLU A 93 -17.78 5.48 -11.17
CA GLU A 93 -18.51 5.93 -9.96
C GLU A 93 -17.56 6.24 -8.78
N ARG A 94 -16.37 5.63 -8.74
CA ARG A 94 -15.29 5.97 -7.82
C ARG A 94 -13.96 6.01 -8.56
N LYS A 95 -13.33 7.17 -8.56
CA LYS A 95 -11.96 7.38 -9.03
C LYS A 95 -11.03 6.42 -8.28
N LYS A 96 -10.29 5.59 -9.00
CA LYS A 96 -9.44 4.55 -8.42
C LYS A 96 -8.07 4.56 -9.07
N MET A 97 -7.02 4.51 -8.25
CA MET A 97 -5.66 4.38 -8.77
C MET A 97 -5.41 3.00 -9.39
N PRO A 98 -4.53 2.88 -10.39
CA PRO A 98 -4.10 1.58 -10.89
C PRO A 98 -3.31 0.81 -9.81
N ALA A 99 -3.26 -0.52 -9.97
CA ALA A 99 -2.44 -1.44 -9.16
C ALA A 99 -1.18 -1.88 -9.94
N PRO A 100 -0.13 -1.05 -9.99
CA PRO A 100 1.13 -1.46 -10.58
C PRO A 100 1.77 -2.56 -9.74
N THR A 101 2.23 -3.62 -10.41
CA THR A 101 2.81 -4.81 -9.77
C THR A 101 4.26 -5.08 -10.17
N ALA A 102 4.76 -4.36 -11.18
CA ALA A 102 6.13 -4.50 -11.66
C ALA A 102 7.13 -3.93 -10.65
N PRO A 103 8.31 -4.56 -10.45
CA PRO A 103 9.26 -4.18 -9.40
C PRO A 103 9.74 -2.71 -9.44
N ASP A 104 9.87 -2.14 -10.63
CA ASP A 104 10.36 -0.77 -10.86
C ASP A 104 9.36 0.32 -10.42
N THR A 105 8.10 -0.06 -10.20
CA THR A 105 7.04 0.82 -9.70
C THR A 105 7.05 1.00 -8.18
N PHE A 106 7.96 0.33 -7.46
CA PHE A 106 8.07 0.40 -6.01
C PHE A 106 9.23 1.29 -5.57
N ALA A 107 9.07 2.00 -4.46
CA ALA A 107 10.11 2.77 -3.79
C ALA A 107 10.13 2.48 -2.28
N ASP A 108 11.23 2.83 -1.61
CA ASP A 108 11.35 2.74 -0.15
C ASP A 108 10.31 3.67 0.49
N ALA A 109 9.40 3.07 1.25
CA ALA A 109 8.26 3.74 1.88
C ALA A 109 8.68 4.89 2.80
N THR A 110 9.83 4.76 3.47
CA THR A 110 10.31 5.75 4.44
C THR A 110 10.69 7.08 3.80
N GLY A 111 10.98 7.08 2.48
CA GLY A 111 11.36 8.26 1.72
C GLY A 111 10.23 8.93 0.94
N LEU A 112 8.97 8.49 1.11
CA LEU A 112 7.84 8.98 0.30
C LEU A 112 6.98 10.01 1.04
N THR A 113 6.32 10.83 0.24
CA THR A 113 5.21 11.68 0.69
C THR A 113 3.90 10.97 0.36
N TYR A 114 2.97 10.94 1.31
CA TYR A 114 1.70 10.25 1.16
C TYR A 114 0.55 11.25 1.10
N VAL A 115 -0.31 11.15 0.10
CA VAL A 115 -1.61 11.83 0.11
C VAL A 115 -2.64 10.92 0.78
N ILE A 116 -3.33 11.47 1.75
CA ILE A 116 -4.44 10.82 2.47
C ILE A 116 -5.68 11.70 2.37
N GLU A 117 -6.84 11.13 2.70
CA GLU A 117 -8.13 11.85 2.70
C GLU A 117 -8.51 12.40 1.30
N SER A 118 -7.95 11.82 0.23
CA SER A 118 -8.31 12.16 -1.15
C SER A 118 -9.61 11.51 -1.61
N ASP A 119 -10.26 12.10 -2.60
CA ASP A 119 -11.44 11.53 -3.27
C ASP A 119 -11.11 10.29 -4.13
N VAL A 120 -9.82 10.05 -4.39
CA VAL A 120 -9.33 8.89 -5.15
C VAL A 120 -9.11 7.71 -4.21
N MET A 121 -9.60 6.55 -4.62
CA MET A 121 -9.62 5.32 -3.84
C MET A 121 -8.46 4.39 -4.20
N GLY A 122 -8.02 3.63 -3.21
CA GLY A 122 -7.18 2.45 -3.38
C GLY A 122 -8.03 1.19 -3.61
N GLY A 123 -7.45 0.03 -3.31
CA GLY A 123 -8.07 -1.25 -3.65
C GLY A 123 -9.37 -1.56 -2.89
N MET A 124 -9.44 -1.12 -1.63
CA MET A 124 -10.54 -1.38 -0.70
C MET A 124 -11.25 -0.11 -0.20
N GLY A 125 -11.07 1.04 -0.86
CA GLY A 125 -11.66 2.32 -0.43
C GLY A 125 -10.58 3.39 -0.19
N PRO A 126 -10.77 4.31 0.77
CA PRO A 126 -9.75 5.28 1.13
C PRO A 126 -8.42 4.61 1.47
N ASP A 127 -7.33 5.18 0.98
CA ASP A 127 -5.97 4.62 1.10
C ASP A 127 -4.93 5.73 1.19
N LEU A 128 -3.65 5.36 1.32
CA LEU A 128 -2.51 6.27 1.29
C LEU A 128 -1.86 6.24 -0.09
N MET A 129 -1.81 7.36 -0.80
CA MET A 129 -1.22 7.46 -2.14
C MET A 129 0.23 7.93 -2.06
N PRO A 130 1.24 7.07 -2.30
CA PRO A 130 2.65 7.43 -2.11
C PRO A 130 3.28 8.04 -3.37
N PHE A 131 4.13 9.04 -3.17
CA PHE A 131 4.89 9.71 -4.22
C PHE A 131 6.31 9.97 -3.73
N SER A 132 7.32 9.67 -4.55
CA SER A 132 8.70 10.06 -4.27
C SER A 132 8.97 11.53 -4.58
N GLU A 133 8.15 12.17 -5.42
CA GLU A 133 8.23 13.61 -5.67
C GLU A 133 7.15 14.38 -4.88
N PRO A 134 7.55 15.13 -3.83
CA PRO A 134 6.58 15.84 -2.98
C PRO A 134 5.67 16.81 -3.73
N SER A 135 6.17 17.45 -4.79
CA SER A 135 5.37 18.35 -5.63
C SER A 135 4.26 17.63 -6.40
N GLU A 136 4.44 16.35 -6.72
CA GLU A 136 3.42 15.53 -7.35
C GLU A 136 2.35 15.09 -6.34
N ALA A 137 2.74 14.80 -5.10
CA ALA A 137 1.80 14.56 -4.01
C ALA A 137 0.94 15.82 -3.74
N GLU A 138 1.56 17.00 -3.69
CA GLU A 138 0.85 18.27 -3.53
C GLU A 138 -0.11 18.50 -4.70
N SER A 139 0.35 18.31 -5.93
CA SER A 139 -0.50 18.44 -7.13
C SER A 139 -1.65 17.44 -7.13
N PHE A 140 -1.43 16.21 -6.66
CA PHE A 140 -2.47 15.21 -6.51
C PHE A 140 -3.51 15.66 -5.48
N ALA A 141 -3.07 16.13 -4.30
CA ALA A 141 -3.95 16.63 -3.25
C ALA A 141 -4.76 17.87 -3.71
N ASP A 142 -4.16 18.77 -4.48
CA ASP A 142 -4.86 19.93 -5.04
C ASP A 142 -5.96 19.54 -6.05
N ASN A 143 -5.69 18.51 -6.88
CA ASN A 143 -6.62 18.06 -7.92
C ASN A 143 -7.72 17.12 -7.40
N TYR A 144 -7.43 16.34 -6.37
CA TYR A 144 -8.29 15.25 -5.89
C TYR A 144 -8.67 15.37 -4.41
N GLY A 145 -8.34 16.49 -3.78
CA GLY A 145 -8.54 16.69 -2.36
C GLY A 145 -7.56 15.89 -1.50
N GLY A 146 -7.66 16.11 -0.19
CA GLY A 146 -6.82 15.47 0.81
C GLY A 146 -5.68 16.35 1.29
N ARG A 147 -4.68 15.72 1.90
CA ARG A 147 -3.48 16.37 2.45
C ARG A 147 -2.28 15.45 2.40
N THR A 148 -1.09 16.04 2.43
CA THR A 148 0.18 15.31 2.45
C THR A 148 0.65 15.02 3.89
N ILE A 149 1.29 13.87 4.08
CA ILE A 149 1.98 13.47 5.32
C ILE A 149 3.30 12.74 4.99
N GLY A 150 4.20 12.64 5.97
CA GLY A 150 5.39 11.79 5.88
C GLY A 150 5.14 10.38 6.40
N TYR A 151 6.09 9.47 6.15
CA TYR A 151 6.03 8.09 6.65
C TYR A 151 5.90 8.00 8.18
N ASP A 152 6.63 8.84 8.91
CA ASP A 152 6.67 8.84 10.38
C ASP A 152 5.33 9.22 11.02
N ASP A 153 4.42 9.82 10.26
CA ASP A 153 3.06 10.17 10.71
C ASP A 153 2.07 8.98 10.54
N ILE A 154 2.50 7.88 9.93
CA ILE A 154 1.65 6.71 9.66
C ILE A 154 1.61 5.80 10.88
N ASP A 155 0.79 6.17 11.85
CA ASP A 155 0.54 5.39 13.05
C ASP A 155 -0.77 4.59 12.99
N ARG A 156 -1.01 3.80 14.04
CA ARG A 156 -2.22 3.00 14.19
C ARG A 156 -3.49 3.85 14.17
N SER A 157 -3.46 5.03 14.78
CA SER A 157 -4.63 5.91 14.87
C SER A 157 -4.99 6.48 13.50
N LEU A 158 -4.00 6.87 12.70
CA LEU A 158 -4.21 7.34 11.34
C LEU A 158 -4.83 6.24 10.48
N VAL A 159 -4.23 5.04 10.50
CA VAL A 159 -4.71 3.89 9.72
C VAL A 159 -6.15 3.55 10.07
N ASP A 160 -6.48 3.48 11.36
CA ASP A 160 -7.85 3.20 11.81
C ASP A 160 -8.83 4.30 11.37
N GLY A 161 -8.41 5.57 11.37
CA GLY A 161 -9.22 6.69 10.85
C GLY A 161 -9.52 6.62 9.36
N ILE A 162 -8.54 6.22 8.55
CA ILE A 162 -8.71 5.99 7.10
C ILE A 162 -9.73 4.86 6.87
N GLN A 163 -9.58 3.74 7.58
CA GLN A 163 -10.47 2.58 7.47
C GLN A 163 -11.93 2.93 7.83
N MET A 164 -12.14 3.75 8.87
CA MET A 164 -13.48 4.18 9.27
C MET A 164 -14.16 5.09 8.24
N THR A 165 -13.40 5.88 7.50
CA THR A 165 -13.93 6.79 6.47
C THR A 165 -14.58 6.02 5.32
N GLY A 166 -14.06 4.85 4.98
CA GLY A 166 -14.63 3.98 3.93
C GLY A 166 -15.94 3.26 4.31
N MET A 167 -16.40 3.38 5.56
CA MET A 167 -17.62 2.72 6.04
C MET A 167 -18.89 3.59 5.97
N ASN A 168 -18.76 4.87 5.66
CA ASN A 168 -19.87 5.84 5.55
C ASN A 168 -20.31 6.04 4.10
#